data_AF-A0A5R9AL33-F1
#
_entry.id   AF-A0A5R9AL33-F1
#
_cell.length_a   1.000
_cell.length_b   1.000
_cell.length_c   1.000
_cell.angle_alpha   90.00
_cell.angle_beta   90.00
_cell.angle_gamma   90.00
#
_symmetry.space_group_name_H-M   'P 1'
#
loop_
_entity.id
_entity.type
_entity.pdbx_description
1 polymer ?
#
loop_
_entity_poly.entity_id
_entity_poly.type
_entity_poly.pdbx_seq_one_letter_code
_entity_poly.pdbx_strand_id
1 'polypeptide(L)'
;MVEHLRVFLDANVLAAPVTRTLLLAAARLSGYSFIWSQHAEDEASRHMRPAATSVATLRTVYLDQMPVSPSADVAGRFLATQRSDRQILADAKEAGTHFLVTNNVNDFAVTDLRQTRISAVTPDLFMSQRMTTTAYEYALNLIACSQKHPPTTVEVLHRKLAQNHPRLFAAQNQVYNLDPIASPHHLPEVEFRGTRCIQCGTLNSSELPLGLDPKCAGGAAARSPEP
;
A
#
# COMPACT_ATOMS: atom_id res chain seq x y z
N MET A 1 -10.44 -11.80 -19.32
CA MET A 1 -10.52 -10.55 -18.53
C MET A 1 -9.45 -10.65 -17.46
N VAL A 2 -8.48 -9.74 -17.44
CA VAL A 2 -7.51 -9.68 -16.33
C VAL A 2 -8.26 -9.12 -15.12
N GLU A 3 -8.37 -9.89 -14.05
CA GLU A 3 -8.96 -9.42 -12.78
C GLU A 3 -8.15 -8.20 -12.31
N HIS A 4 -8.79 -7.04 -12.28
CA HIS A 4 -8.14 -5.80 -11.87
C HIS A 4 -8.06 -5.78 -10.34
N LEU A 5 -6.84 -5.89 -9.79
CA LEU A 5 -6.65 -5.89 -8.35
C LEU A 5 -7.13 -4.55 -7.77
N ARG A 6 -7.99 -4.66 -6.77
CA ARG A 6 -8.56 -3.53 -6.01
C ARG A 6 -8.01 -3.53 -4.61
N VAL A 7 -7.46 -2.41 -4.19
CA VAL A 7 -6.71 -2.26 -2.94
C VAL A 7 -7.45 -1.27 -2.03
N PHE A 8 -7.68 -1.65 -0.78
CA PHE A 8 -8.14 -0.72 0.25
C PHE A 8 -6.92 -0.07 0.93
N LEU A 9 -6.94 1.26 1.05
CA LEU A 9 -5.90 1.99 1.77
C LEU A 9 -6.38 2.32 3.19
N ASP A 10 -5.66 1.84 4.19
CA ASP A 10 -5.90 2.16 5.59
C ASP A 10 -5.58 3.64 5.90
N ALA A 11 -6.21 4.18 6.94
CA ALA A 11 -6.01 5.52 7.45
C ALA A 11 -4.55 5.83 7.78
N ASN A 12 -3.81 4.87 8.36
CA ASN A 12 -2.39 5.06 8.70
C ASN A 12 -1.49 5.21 7.45
N VAL A 13 -1.88 4.58 6.34
CA VAL A 13 -1.19 4.70 5.04
C VAL A 13 -1.58 6.02 4.38
N LEU A 14 -2.86 6.37 4.41
CA LEU A 14 -3.37 7.64 3.91
C LEU A 14 -2.78 8.83 4.67
N ALA A 15 -2.52 8.72 5.95
CA ALA A 15 -1.93 9.80 6.76
C ALA A 15 -0.44 10.05 6.44
N ALA A 16 0.24 9.12 5.76
CA ALA A 16 1.66 9.21 5.42
C ALA A 16 1.86 9.75 3.98
N PRO A 17 2.20 11.05 3.79
CA PRO A 17 2.09 11.69 2.48
C PRO A 17 2.96 11.05 1.39
N VAL A 18 4.20 10.68 1.71
CA VAL A 18 5.12 10.03 0.75
C VAL A 18 4.61 8.66 0.35
N THR A 19 4.27 7.81 1.33
CA THR A 19 3.74 6.45 1.11
C THR A 19 2.45 6.48 0.30
N ARG A 20 1.50 7.34 0.70
CA ARG A 20 0.24 7.54 -0.01
C ARG A 20 0.50 7.97 -1.46
N THR A 21 1.34 8.97 -1.70
CA THR A 21 1.61 9.45 -3.07
C THR A 21 2.23 8.36 -3.93
N LEU A 22 3.18 7.56 -3.40
CA LEU A 22 3.76 6.42 -4.12
C LEU A 22 2.69 5.42 -4.56
N LEU A 23 1.81 5.00 -3.64
CA LEU A 23 0.73 4.05 -3.94
C LEU A 23 -0.29 4.60 -4.95
N LEU A 24 -0.65 5.88 -4.85
CA LEU A 24 -1.65 6.45 -5.75
C LEU A 24 -1.09 6.69 -7.14
N ALA A 25 0.10 7.27 -7.24
CA ALA A 25 0.76 7.57 -8.51
C ALA A 25 1.13 6.30 -9.29
N ALA A 26 1.50 5.22 -8.59
CA ALA A 26 1.90 3.98 -9.22
C ALA A 26 0.73 3.09 -9.69
N ALA A 27 -0.50 3.32 -9.19
CA ALA A 27 -1.61 2.39 -9.32
C ALA A 27 -1.91 1.96 -10.75
N ARG A 28 -2.14 2.93 -11.64
CA ARG A 28 -2.46 2.69 -13.05
C ARG A 28 -1.31 1.98 -13.77
N LEU A 29 -0.08 2.44 -13.55
CA LEU A 29 1.14 1.89 -14.19
C LEU A 29 1.52 0.51 -13.64
N SER A 30 1.02 0.15 -12.46
CA SER A 30 1.27 -1.12 -11.77
C SER A 30 0.05 -2.07 -11.80
N GLY A 31 -0.97 -1.72 -12.59
CA GLY A 31 -2.13 -2.56 -12.87
C GLY A 31 -3.02 -2.87 -11.66
N TYR A 32 -3.20 -1.91 -10.74
CA TYR A 32 -4.19 -2.00 -9.67
C TYR A 32 -5.01 -0.70 -9.54
N SER A 33 -6.18 -0.82 -8.94
CA SER A 33 -7.00 0.30 -8.49
C SER A 33 -7.00 0.36 -6.97
N PHE A 34 -7.29 1.53 -6.44
CA PHE A 34 -7.38 1.76 -5.00
C PHE A 34 -8.74 2.33 -4.63
N ILE A 35 -9.09 2.20 -3.37
CA ILE A 35 -10.24 2.85 -2.74
C ILE A 35 -9.98 2.99 -1.24
N TRP A 36 -10.67 3.92 -0.60
CA TRP A 36 -10.81 4.01 0.84
C TRP A 36 -12.23 4.47 1.18
N SER A 37 -12.63 4.31 2.44
CA SER A 37 -13.92 4.77 2.92
C SER A 37 -13.87 6.20 3.43
N GLN A 38 -15.05 6.82 3.59
CA GLN A 38 -15.14 8.10 4.29
C GLN A 38 -14.56 8.00 5.72
N HIS A 39 -14.80 6.90 6.42
CA HIS A 39 -14.22 6.68 7.75
C HIS A 39 -12.67 6.69 7.73
N ALA A 40 -12.05 5.97 6.79
CA ALA A 40 -10.59 5.96 6.67
C ALA A 40 -10.01 7.34 6.32
N GLU A 41 -10.72 8.13 5.50
CA GLU A 41 -10.36 9.52 5.17
C GLU A 41 -10.41 10.44 6.40
N ASP A 42 -11.47 10.34 7.19
CA ASP A 42 -11.67 11.14 8.40
C ASP A 42 -10.64 10.77 9.49
N GLU A 43 -10.33 9.48 9.63
CA GLU A 43 -9.30 8.99 10.54
C GLU A 43 -7.89 9.41 10.11
N ALA A 44 -7.58 9.32 8.82
CA ALA A 44 -6.31 9.80 8.28
C ALA A 44 -6.14 11.30 8.54
N SER A 45 -7.19 12.09 8.28
CA SER A 45 -7.16 13.55 8.45
C SER A 45 -6.85 13.98 9.89
N ARG A 46 -7.30 13.21 10.89
CA ARG A 46 -6.98 13.45 12.32
C ARG A 46 -5.51 13.22 12.66
N HIS A 47 -4.82 12.37 11.91
CA HIS A 47 -3.42 12.00 12.14
C HIS A 47 -2.42 12.74 11.23
N MET A 48 -2.92 13.53 10.28
CA MET A 48 -2.07 14.30 9.37
C MET A 48 -1.51 15.56 10.04
N ARG A 49 -0.29 15.93 9.64
CA ARG A 49 0.29 17.22 10.04
C ARG A 49 -0.49 18.37 9.38
N PRO A 50 -0.74 19.50 10.06
CA PRO A 50 -1.55 20.60 9.53
C PRO A 50 -1.11 21.17 8.18
N ALA A 51 0.20 21.13 7.89
CA ALA A 51 0.76 21.65 6.64
C ALA A 51 0.71 20.66 5.45
N ALA A 52 0.31 19.41 5.68
CA ALA A 52 0.24 18.41 4.62
C ALA A 52 -1.08 18.52 3.84
N THR A 53 -1.05 18.30 2.52
CA THR A 53 -2.26 18.23 1.70
C THR A 53 -3.20 17.15 2.21
N SER A 54 -4.40 17.55 2.64
CA SER A 54 -5.40 16.64 3.20
C SER A 54 -5.78 15.53 2.21
N VAL A 55 -6.25 14.38 2.73
CA VAL A 55 -6.74 13.28 1.89
C VAL A 55 -7.96 13.74 1.07
N ALA A 56 -8.87 14.52 1.66
CA ALA A 56 -10.02 15.07 0.96
C ALA A 56 -9.61 15.98 -0.20
N THR A 57 -8.66 16.90 0.00
CA THR A 57 -8.13 17.75 -1.09
C THR A 57 -7.47 16.91 -2.18
N LEU A 58 -6.68 15.90 -1.81
CA LEU A 58 -6.08 14.97 -2.76
C LEU A 58 -7.14 14.31 -3.64
N ARG A 59 -8.19 13.80 -3.01
CA ARG A 59 -9.32 13.11 -3.65
C ARG A 59 -10.09 14.02 -4.61
N THR A 60 -10.45 15.21 -4.14
CA THR A 60 -11.36 16.10 -4.88
C THR A 60 -10.65 16.89 -5.98
N VAL A 61 -9.44 17.37 -5.70
CA VAL A 61 -8.70 18.26 -6.62
C VAL A 61 -7.78 17.49 -7.56
N TYR A 62 -7.05 16.50 -7.04
CA TYR A 62 -5.98 15.84 -7.80
C TYR A 62 -6.37 14.47 -8.37
N LEU A 63 -7.43 13.86 -7.83
CA LEU A 63 -7.95 12.57 -8.28
C LEU A 63 -9.35 12.70 -8.91
N ASP A 64 -9.65 13.88 -9.48
CA ASP A 64 -10.86 14.12 -10.26
C ASP A 64 -12.15 13.66 -9.56
N GLN A 65 -12.37 14.17 -8.34
CA GLN A 65 -13.56 13.84 -7.54
C GLN A 65 -13.75 12.34 -7.31
N MET A 66 -12.66 11.59 -7.12
CA MET A 66 -12.73 10.14 -6.90
C MET A 66 -13.72 9.81 -5.77
N PRO A 67 -14.63 8.85 -5.98
CA PRO A 67 -15.58 8.44 -4.95
C PRO A 67 -14.86 7.69 -3.81
N VAL A 68 -15.27 7.96 -2.57
CA VAL A 68 -14.99 7.08 -1.43
C VAL A 68 -16.07 5.99 -1.34
N SER A 69 -15.74 4.84 -0.76
CA SER A 69 -16.78 3.91 -0.36
C SER A 69 -17.52 4.45 0.87
N PRO A 70 -18.82 4.17 1.01
CA PRO A 70 -19.50 4.36 2.28
C PRO A 70 -18.82 3.56 3.40
N SER A 71 -18.97 4.01 4.62
CA SER A 71 -18.59 3.23 5.80
C SER A 71 -19.60 2.09 6.00
N ALA A 72 -19.11 0.88 6.16
CA ALA A 72 -19.92 -0.32 6.34
C ALA A 72 -20.45 -0.43 7.77
N ASP A 73 -21.50 -1.21 7.97
CA ASP A 73 -21.90 -1.64 9.31
C ASP A 73 -20.94 -2.71 9.85
N VAL A 74 -20.33 -2.43 10.99
CA VAL A 74 -19.36 -3.29 11.68
C VAL A 74 -19.96 -4.04 12.88
N ALA A 75 -21.20 -3.73 13.28
CA ALA A 75 -21.78 -4.25 14.52
C ALA A 75 -21.70 -5.78 14.61
N GLY A 76 -20.98 -6.28 15.64
CA GLY A 76 -20.82 -7.72 15.90
C GLY A 76 -19.91 -8.49 14.92
N ARG A 77 -19.23 -7.81 13.98
CA ARG A 77 -18.37 -8.43 12.97
C ARG A 77 -16.88 -8.30 13.32
N PHE A 78 -16.07 -9.20 12.77
CA PHE A 78 -14.59 -9.17 12.84
C PHE A 78 -14.05 -9.08 14.27
N LEU A 79 -14.60 -9.90 15.17
CA LEU A 79 -14.31 -9.81 16.60
C LEU A 79 -12.88 -10.23 16.97
N ALA A 80 -12.21 -11.02 16.12
CA ALA A 80 -10.83 -11.41 16.33
C ALA A 80 -9.83 -10.29 15.95
N THR A 81 -10.21 -9.42 15.02
CA THR A 81 -9.48 -8.20 14.65
C THR A 81 -9.53 -7.18 15.79
N GLN A 82 -8.44 -6.42 15.96
CA GLN A 82 -8.37 -5.37 16.97
C GLN A 82 -9.53 -4.40 16.84
N ARG A 83 -10.05 -3.93 17.99
CA ARG A 83 -11.31 -3.19 18.04
C ARG A 83 -11.28 -1.90 17.19
N SER A 84 -10.16 -1.20 17.18
CA SER A 84 -9.92 0.01 16.36
C SER A 84 -10.01 -0.26 14.86
N ASP A 85 -9.65 -1.46 14.42
CA ASP A 85 -9.39 -1.78 13.01
C ASP A 85 -10.54 -2.56 12.35
N ARG A 86 -11.55 -2.95 13.14
CA ARG A 86 -12.73 -3.68 12.63
C ARG A 86 -13.49 -2.88 11.58
N GLN A 87 -13.60 -1.57 11.77
CA GLN A 87 -14.30 -0.69 10.83
C GLN A 87 -13.56 -0.65 9.49
N ILE A 88 -12.23 -0.54 9.52
CA ILE A 88 -11.37 -0.59 8.33
C ILE A 88 -11.56 -1.91 7.57
N LEU A 89 -11.57 -3.05 8.26
CA LEU A 89 -11.81 -4.35 7.62
C LEU A 89 -13.23 -4.47 7.04
N ALA A 90 -14.23 -3.95 7.74
CA ALA A 90 -15.62 -3.92 7.26
C ALA A 90 -15.75 -3.10 5.98
N ASP A 91 -15.16 -1.91 5.96
CA ASP A 91 -15.14 -1.01 4.81
C ASP A 91 -14.41 -1.65 3.61
N ALA A 92 -13.25 -2.27 3.86
CA ALA A 92 -12.49 -2.98 2.84
C ALA A 92 -13.30 -4.13 2.21
N LYS A 93 -14.07 -4.85 3.03
CA LYS A 93 -14.96 -5.93 2.58
C LYS A 93 -16.10 -5.39 1.74
N GLU A 94 -16.77 -4.33 2.18
CA GLU A 94 -17.89 -3.73 1.46
C GLU A 94 -17.46 -3.13 0.12
N ALA A 95 -16.27 -2.53 0.10
CA ALA A 95 -15.65 -2.03 -1.13
C ALA A 95 -15.16 -3.14 -2.09
N GLY A 96 -15.36 -4.43 -1.76
CA GLY A 96 -14.99 -5.55 -2.65
C GLY A 96 -13.49 -5.58 -2.97
N THR A 97 -12.65 -5.21 -2.01
CA THR A 97 -11.20 -5.16 -2.21
C THR A 97 -10.56 -6.54 -2.05
N HIS A 98 -9.37 -6.68 -2.61
CA HIS A 98 -8.58 -7.91 -2.60
C HIS A 98 -7.45 -7.82 -1.55
N PHE A 99 -6.90 -6.62 -1.38
CA PHE A 99 -5.85 -6.31 -0.44
C PHE A 99 -6.24 -5.15 0.46
N LEU A 100 -5.83 -5.22 1.72
CA LEU A 100 -5.83 -4.12 2.67
C LEU A 100 -4.38 -3.71 2.90
N VAL A 101 -4.00 -2.52 2.45
CA VAL A 101 -2.64 -1.98 2.66
C VAL A 101 -2.65 -1.17 3.94
N THR A 102 -1.84 -1.60 4.92
CA THR A 102 -1.78 -1.05 6.29
C THR A 102 -0.36 -1.15 6.85
N ASN A 103 0.05 -0.23 7.71
CA ASN A 103 1.31 -0.37 8.45
C ASN A 103 1.22 -1.41 9.59
N ASN A 104 0.01 -1.77 10.04
CA ASN A 104 -0.21 -2.61 11.22
C ASN A 104 -0.90 -3.93 10.86
N VAL A 105 -0.24 -4.76 10.04
CA VAL A 105 -0.83 -6.04 9.58
C VAL A 105 -1.21 -6.96 10.75
N ASN A 106 -0.48 -6.88 11.87
CA ASN A 106 -0.75 -7.65 13.08
C ASN A 106 -2.08 -7.33 13.77
N ASP A 107 -2.68 -6.16 13.50
CA ASP A 107 -3.96 -5.75 14.08
C ASP A 107 -5.15 -6.49 13.44
N PHE A 108 -4.94 -7.08 12.25
CA PHE A 108 -5.95 -7.82 11.48
C PHE A 108 -5.82 -9.32 11.68
N ALA A 109 -6.86 -9.95 12.24
CA ALA A 109 -6.83 -11.37 12.54
C ALA A 109 -6.92 -12.23 11.27
N VAL A 110 -6.11 -13.29 11.22
CA VAL A 110 -6.06 -14.24 10.09
C VAL A 110 -7.44 -14.86 9.81
N THR A 111 -8.21 -15.17 10.86
CA THR A 111 -9.55 -15.75 10.72
C THR A 111 -10.51 -14.80 10.01
N ASP A 112 -10.51 -13.53 10.38
CA ASP A 112 -11.40 -12.51 9.80
C ASP A 112 -10.98 -12.15 8.36
N LEU A 113 -9.68 -12.07 8.10
CA LEU A 113 -9.12 -11.89 6.75
C LEU A 113 -9.50 -13.05 5.82
N ARG A 114 -9.43 -14.30 6.29
CA ARG A 114 -9.86 -15.48 5.51
C ARG A 114 -11.36 -15.45 5.19
N GLN A 115 -12.20 -15.07 6.16
CA GLN A 115 -13.66 -14.94 5.94
C GLN A 115 -13.99 -13.89 4.88
N THR A 116 -13.24 -12.79 4.84
CA THR A 116 -13.44 -11.72 3.86
C THR A 116 -12.84 -12.01 2.49
N ARG A 117 -11.86 -12.92 2.43
CA ARG A 117 -10.95 -13.18 1.29
C ARG A 117 -10.03 -12.00 0.95
N ILE A 118 -9.81 -11.12 1.92
CA ILE A 118 -8.87 -10.00 1.85
C ILE A 118 -7.54 -10.46 2.44
N SER A 119 -6.42 -9.99 1.86
CA SER A 119 -5.10 -10.14 2.49
C SER A 119 -4.59 -8.78 2.95
N ALA A 120 -4.11 -8.70 4.19
CA ALA A 120 -3.48 -7.53 4.76
C ALA A 120 -1.98 -7.53 4.45
N VAL A 121 -1.43 -6.39 4.06
CA VAL A 121 -0.04 -6.26 3.60
C VAL A 121 0.54 -4.89 3.94
N THR A 122 1.82 -4.83 4.28
CA THR A 122 2.51 -3.55 4.48
C THR A 122 2.67 -2.80 3.15
N PRO A 123 2.67 -1.46 3.16
CA PRO A 123 2.88 -0.69 1.94
C PRO A 123 4.24 -0.99 1.30
N ASP A 124 5.31 -1.17 2.10
CA ASP A 124 6.64 -1.52 1.60
C ASP A 124 6.63 -2.84 0.82
N LEU A 125 6.10 -3.91 1.43
CA LEU A 125 6.01 -5.21 0.78
C LEU A 125 5.12 -5.13 -0.47
N PHE A 126 3.93 -4.52 -0.39
CA PHE A 126 3.04 -4.41 -1.54
C PHE A 126 3.70 -3.68 -2.72
N MET A 127 4.32 -2.53 -2.47
CA MET A 127 4.99 -1.75 -3.50
C MET A 127 6.20 -2.50 -4.07
N SER A 128 7.00 -3.18 -3.24
CA SER A 128 8.16 -3.95 -3.71
C SER A 128 7.81 -5.05 -4.72
N GLN A 129 6.59 -5.61 -4.62
CA GLN A 129 6.13 -6.66 -5.53
C GLN A 129 5.40 -6.10 -6.74
N ARG A 130 4.59 -5.05 -6.56
CA ARG A 130 3.68 -4.54 -7.59
C ARG A 130 4.25 -3.40 -8.42
N MET A 131 5.08 -2.56 -7.82
CA MET A 131 5.50 -1.32 -8.46
C MET A 131 6.52 -1.61 -9.55
N THR A 132 6.17 -1.25 -10.78
CA THR A 132 7.10 -1.30 -11.90
C THR A 132 8.11 -0.17 -11.79
N THR A 133 9.27 -0.31 -12.42
CA THR A 133 10.29 0.76 -12.44
C THR A 133 9.74 2.06 -13.01
N THR A 134 8.98 2.00 -14.11
CA THR A 134 8.32 3.18 -14.69
C THR A 134 7.34 3.85 -13.71
N ALA A 135 6.57 3.05 -12.96
CA ALA A 135 5.64 3.57 -11.95
C ALA A 135 6.39 4.24 -10.79
N TYR A 136 7.50 3.64 -10.37
CA TYR A 136 8.35 4.14 -9.30
C TYR A 136 9.01 5.47 -9.66
N GLU A 137 9.63 5.56 -10.84
CA GLU A 137 10.24 6.80 -11.34
C GLU A 137 9.20 7.92 -11.51
N TYR A 138 8.03 7.59 -12.05
CA TYR A 138 6.93 8.55 -12.17
C TYR A 138 6.51 9.11 -10.81
N ALA A 139 6.31 8.24 -9.82
CA ALA A 139 5.89 8.64 -8.49
C ALA A 139 6.98 9.47 -7.77
N LEU A 140 8.26 9.11 -7.89
CA LEU A 140 9.36 9.89 -7.33
C LEU A 140 9.46 11.28 -7.94
N ASN A 141 9.34 11.40 -9.26
CA ASN A 141 9.34 12.69 -9.94
C ASN A 141 8.17 13.57 -9.47
N LEU A 142 6.98 13.00 -9.30
CA LEU A 142 5.81 13.72 -8.79
C LEU A 142 6.05 14.26 -7.37
N ILE A 143 6.69 13.47 -6.50
CA ILE A 143 7.04 13.91 -5.14
C ILE A 143 8.11 14.99 -5.18
N ALA A 144 9.20 14.81 -5.95
CA ALA A 144 10.27 15.78 -6.06
C ALA A 144 9.77 17.14 -6.58
N CYS A 145 8.93 17.14 -7.63
CA CYS A 145 8.37 18.36 -8.22
C CYS A 145 7.37 19.08 -7.31
N SER A 146 6.66 18.35 -6.44
CA SER A 146 5.67 18.93 -5.52
C SER A 146 6.28 19.46 -4.23
N GLN A 147 7.44 18.95 -3.81
CA GLN A 147 8.10 19.37 -2.58
C GLN A 147 8.94 20.65 -2.77
N LYS A 148 8.34 21.79 -2.45
CA LYS A 148 9.00 23.11 -2.60
C LYS A 148 9.90 23.49 -1.42
N HIS A 149 9.67 22.94 -0.23
CA HIS A 149 10.38 23.36 1.00
C HIS A 149 10.63 22.20 1.99
N PRO A 150 11.89 21.79 2.22
CA PRO A 150 13.05 22.04 1.36
C PRO A 150 12.90 21.27 0.04
N PRO A 151 13.37 21.82 -1.11
CA PRO A 151 13.45 21.07 -2.35
C PRO A 151 14.23 19.77 -2.17
N THR A 152 13.84 18.75 -2.93
CA THR A 152 14.49 17.43 -2.91
C THR A 152 14.68 16.93 -4.33
N THR A 153 15.65 16.05 -4.54
CA THR A 153 15.83 15.35 -5.82
C THR A 153 15.27 13.93 -5.71
N VAL A 154 15.12 13.25 -6.85
CA VAL A 154 14.67 11.86 -6.91
C VAL A 154 15.67 10.91 -6.24
N GLU A 155 16.97 11.20 -6.32
CA GLU A 155 18.04 10.44 -5.68
C GLU A 155 17.97 10.56 -4.15
N VAL A 156 17.79 11.79 -3.65
CA VAL A 156 17.63 12.04 -2.21
C VAL A 156 16.37 11.35 -1.69
N LEU A 157 15.27 11.40 -2.45
CA LEU A 157 14.04 10.69 -2.09
C LEU A 157 14.26 9.18 -2.07
N HIS A 158 14.83 8.60 -3.13
CA HIS A 158 15.13 7.16 -3.21
C HIS A 158 15.93 6.69 -2.00
N ARG A 159 17.01 7.38 -1.64
CA ARG A 159 17.82 7.03 -0.47
C ARG A 159 17.04 7.11 0.85
N LYS A 160 16.16 8.10 1.00
CA LYS A 160 15.29 8.26 2.18
C LYS A 160 14.21 7.18 2.26
N LEU A 161 13.76 6.64 1.14
CA LEU A 161 12.77 5.56 1.14
C LEU A 161 13.29 4.32 1.85
N ALA A 162 14.60 4.04 1.84
CA ALA A 162 15.18 2.93 2.60
C ALA A 162 14.85 2.95 4.11
N GLN A 163 14.55 4.13 4.67
CA GLN A 163 14.20 4.26 6.09
C GLN A 163 12.84 3.67 6.44
N ASN A 164 11.85 3.79 5.54
CA ASN A 164 10.47 3.40 5.79
C ASN A 164 9.98 2.29 4.84
N HIS A 165 10.65 2.11 3.71
CA HIS A 165 10.31 1.19 2.62
C HIS A 165 11.57 0.47 2.09
N PRO A 166 12.30 -0.29 2.94
CA PRO A 166 13.54 -0.96 2.54
C PRO A 166 13.35 -2.03 1.44
N ARG A 167 12.21 -2.72 1.36
CA ARG A 167 11.96 -3.71 0.30
C ARG A 167 11.76 -3.03 -1.04
N LEU A 168 10.98 -1.96 -1.08
CA LEU A 168 10.81 -1.14 -2.28
C LEU A 168 12.14 -0.56 -2.73
N PHE A 169 12.93 -0.03 -1.78
CA PHE A 169 14.27 0.47 -2.08
C PHE A 169 15.13 -0.62 -2.73
N ALA A 170 15.22 -1.81 -2.13
CA ALA A 170 16.01 -2.91 -2.66
C ALA A 170 15.51 -3.36 -4.04
N ALA A 171 14.19 -3.45 -4.24
CA ALA A 171 13.58 -3.84 -5.51
C ALA A 171 13.88 -2.84 -6.65
N GLN A 172 14.13 -1.57 -6.33
CA GLN A 172 14.39 -0.50 -7.29
C GLN A 172 15.84 -0.01 -7.25
N ASN A 173 16.74 -0.69 -6.54
CA ASN A 173 18.11 -0.20 -6.34
C ASN A 173 18.87 -0.08 -7.67
N GLN A 174 18.56 -0.93 -8.66
CA GLN A 174 19.19 -0.86 -9.98
C GLN A 174 18.92 0.45 -10.74
N VAL A 175 17.88 1.20 -10.36
CA VAL A 175 17.49 2.46 -11.03
C VAL A 175 18.50 3.57 -10.76
N TYR A 176 18.95 3.72 -9.52
CA TYR A 176 19.84 4.80 -9.10
C TYR A 176 21.20 4.31 -8.61
N ASN A 177 21.31 3.05 -8.20
CA ASN A 177 22.52 2.41 -7.67
C ASN A 177 23.19 3.23 -6.55
N LEU A 178 22.41 3.52 -5.50
CA LEU A 178 22.84 4.36 -4.37
C LEU A 178 22.83 3.58 -3.06
N ASP A 179 23.66 3.99 -2.11
CA ASP A 179 23.63 3.40 -0.78
C ASP A 179 22.38 3.85 0.02
N PRO A 180 21.71 2.91 0.72
CA PRO A 180 20.56 3.24 1.56
C PRO A 180 20.96 4.18 2.70
N ILE A 181 20.05 5.06 3.10
CA ILE A 181 20.16 5.71 4.41
C ILE A 181 19.64 4.73 5.45
N ALA A 182 20.45 4.44 6.47
CA ALA A 182 20.06 3.54 7.55
C ALA A 182 18.75 3.99 8.21
N SER A 183 17.85 3.03 8.46
CA SER A 183 16.65 3.30 9.23
C SER A 183 16.96 3.24 10.72
N PRO A 184 16.56 4.25 11.52
CA PRO A 184 16.53 4.14 12.97
C PRO A 184 15.31 3.36 13.48
N HIS A 185 14.38 2.97 12.59
CA HIS A 185 13.12 2.34 12.95
C HIS A 185 13.18 0.82 12.84
N HIS A 186 12.49 0.14 13.75
CA HIS A 186 12.29 -1.29 13.66
C HIS A 186 11.37 -1.63 12.49
N LEU A 187 11.75 -2.67 11.74
CA LEU A 187 10.90 -3.22 10.70
C LEU A 187 9.67 -3.89 11.31
N PRO A 188 8.51 -3.86 10.63
CA PRO A 188 7.33 -4.57 11.10
C PRO A 188 7.63 -6.07 11.22
N GLU A 189 7.25 -6.66 12.35
CA GLU A 189 7.42 -8.11 12.59
C GLU A 189 6.57 -8.94 11.62
N VAL A 190 5.41 -8.40 11.22
CA VAL A 190 4.46 -9.05 10.32
C VAL A 190 4.20 -8.12 9.14
N GLU A 191 4.59 -8.56 7.94
CA GLU A 191 4.42 -7.79 6.71
C GLU A 191 3.22 -8.21 5.87
N PHE A 192 2.72 -9.42 6.10
CA PHE A 192 1.63 -10.00 5.32
C PHE A 192 0.79 -10.98 6.15
N ARG A 193 -0.52 -10.94 5.97
CA ARG A 193 -1.48 -11.95 6.44
C ARG A 193 -2.55 -12.18 5.39
N GLY A 194 -2.86 -13.44 5.11
CA GLY A 194 -3.90 -13.82 4.16
C GLY A 194 -3.43 -14.86 3.15
N THR A 195 -4.26 -15.11 2.15
CA THR A 195 -4.07 -16.21 1.20
C THR A 195 -4.02 -15.77 -0.25
N ARG A 196 -4.09 -14.47 -0.54
CA ARG A 196 -4.02 -13.95 -1.90
C ARG A 196 -2.60 -13.57 -2.28
N CYS A 197 -2.11 -14.09 -3.40
CA CYS A 197 -0.79 -13.75 -3.91
C CYS A 197 -0.77 -12.29 -4.38
N ILE A 198 0.17 -11.49 -3.87
CA ILE A 198 0.35 -10.08 -4.23
C ILE A 198 0.62 -9.97 -5.75
N GLN A 199 1.44 -10.87 -6.30
CA GLN A 199 1.86 -10.76 -7.69
C GLN A 199 0.76 -11.11 -8.69
N CYS A 200 0.16 -12.30 -8.57
CA CYS A 200 -0.78 -12.81 -9.56
C CYS A 200 -2.25 -12.66 -9.14
N GLY A 201 -2.52 -12.26 -7.90
CA GLY A 201 -3.88 -12.13 -7.36
C GLY A 201 -4.57 -13.46 -7.04
N THR A 202 -3.93 -14.61 -7.27
CA THR A 202 -4.54 -15.93 -7.02
C THR A 202 -4.77 -16.17 -5.53
N LEU A 203 -5.97 -16.65 -5.19
CA LEU A 203 -6.30 -17.13 -3.84
C LEU A 203 -5.77 -18.55 -3.63
N ASN A 204 -5.11 -18.74 -2.51
CA ASN A 204 -4.58 -20.01 -2.06
C ASN A 204 -5.39 -20.57 -0.88
N SER A 205 -5.25 -21.87 -0.63
CA SER A 205 -5.90 -22.57 0.49
C SER A 205 -5.22 -22.28 1.83
N SER A 206 -3.93 -21.96 1.81
CA SER A 206 -3.08 -21.68 2.97
C SER A 206 -2.52 -20.25 2.93
N GLU A 207 -1.98 -19.82 4.06
CA GLU A 207 -1.29 -18.53 4.14
C GLU A 207 -0.02 -18.54 3.30
N LEU A 208 0.26 -17.41 2.66
CA LEU A 208 1.41 -17.26 1.79
C LEU A 208 2.55 -16.56 2.54
N PRO A 209 3.76 -17.15 2.60
CA PRO A 209 4.94 -16.46 3.08
C PRO A 209 5.20 -15.19 2.25
N LEU A 210 5.23 -14.02 2.91
CA LEU A 210 5.37 -12.70 2.28
C LEU A 210 4.37 -12.45 1.14
N GLY A 211 3.21 -13.11 1.16
CA GLY A 211 2.17 -12.91 0.16
C GLY A 211 2.52 -13.39 -1.24
N LEU A 212 3.49 -14.28 -1.41
CA LEU A 212 3.87 -14.82 -2.71
C LEU A 212 3.51 -16.30 -2.83
N ASP A 213 2.76 -16.62 -3.88
CA ASP A 213 2.61 -18.00 -4.35
C ASP A 213 3.98 -18.57 -4.74
N PRO A 214 4.29 -19.84 -4.47
CA PRO A 214 5.56 -20.47 -4.88
C PRO A 214 5.95 -20.23 -6.34
N LYS A 215 4.96 -20.22 -7.26
CA LYS A 215 5.18 -19.93 -8.69
C LYS A 215 5.64 -18.50 -8.94
N CYS A 216 5.19 -17.55 -8.11
CA CYS A 216 5.56 -16.15 -8.19
C CYS A 216 6.88 -15.85 -7.46
N ALA A 217 7.15 -16.55 -6.36
CA ALA A 217 8.38 -16.40 -5.60
C ALA A 217 9.63 -16.76 -6.43
N GLY A 218 9.55 -17.85 -7.23
CA GLY A 218 10.66 -18.28 -8.10
C GLY A 218 10.89 -17.38 -9.33
N GLY A 219 9.92 -16.55 -9.72
CA GLY A 219 10.00 -15.68 -10.89
C GLY A 219 10.54 -14.27 -10.61
N ALA A 220 10.67 -13.88 -9.34
CA ALA A 220 11.20 -12.56 -8.96
C ALA A 220 12.68 -12.37 -9.36
N ALA A 221 13.43 -13.45 -9.53
CA ALA A 221 14.81 -13.42 -10.01
C ALA A 221 14.96 -13.32 -11.54
N ALA A 222 13.87 -13.44 -12.31
CA ALA A 222 13.90 -13.63 -13.77
C ALA A 222 13.23 -12.50 -14.60
N ARG A 223 12.91 -11.35 -13.99
CA ARG A 223 12.44 -10.18 -14.75
C ARG A 223 13.62 -9.32 -15.19
N SER A 224 14.32 -9.79 -16.22
CA SER A 224 15.12 -8.88 -17.06
C SER A 224 14.16 -7.97 -17.85
N PRO A 225 14.53 -6.71 -18.14
CA PRO A 225 13.74 -5.88 -19.04
C PRO A 225 13.78 -6.50 -20.44
N GLU A 226 12.61 -6.76 -21.03
CA GLU A 226 12.55 -7.04 -22.48
C GLU A 226 12.93 -5.77 -23.26
N PRO A 227 13.53 -5.94 -24.46
CA PRO A 227 14.34 -4.94 -25.15
C PRO A 227 13.56 -3.73 -25.69
#